data_AF-A0AAD4ZMF1-F1
#
_entry.id   AF-A0AAD4ZMF1-F1
#
_cell.length_a   1.000
_cell.length_b   1.000
_cell.length_c   1.000
_cell.angle_alpha   90.00
_cell.angle_beta   90.00
_cell.angle_gamma   90.00
#
_symmetry.space_group_name_H-M   'P 1'
#
loop_
_entity.id
_entity.type
_entity.pdbx_description
1 polymer ?
#
loop_
_entity_poly.entity_id
_entity_poly.type
_entity_poly.pdbx_seq_one_letter_code
_entity_poly.pdbx_strand_id
1 'polypeptide(L)'
;MNHIAAMEEQLVSERIKQKLNQVNLAAQTHLSPVQDHVNFTLQRAYFKCAYECFDRRRSQQEISNCVENCSVPVVTAQQRVEGEMARFQERLSRALMVCQDKHDVAKQRKATNTLNNLESCVEEATQESIKTLPHLAETLKASLSINSSVSNN
;
A
#
# COMPACT_ATOMS: atom_id res chain seq x y z
N MET A 1 -12.87 -28.41 -26.35
CA MET A 1 -13.01 -27.47 -25.21
C MET A 1 -14.02 -26.40 -25.60
N ASN A 2 -15.00 -26.10 -24.75
CA ASN A 2 -16.09 -25.16 -25.07
C ASN A 2 -15.58 -23.71 -25.02
N HIS A 3 -15.57 -23.01 -26.15
CA HIS A 3 -15.16 -21.59 -26.25
C HIS A 3 -15.95 -20.67 -25.31
N ILE A 4 -17.22 -21.00 -25.02
CA ILE A 4 -18.08 -20.24 -24.10
C ILE A 4 -17.54 -20.27 -22.66
N ALA A 5 -17.10 -21.42 -22.17
CA ALA A 5 -16.56 -21.55 -20.81
C ALA A 5 -15.23 -20.80 -20.63
N ALA A 6 -14.38 -20.80 -21.66
CA ALA A 6 -13.13 -20.04 -21.66
C ALA A 6 -13.39 -18.52 -21.64
N MET A 7 -14.42 -18.06 -22.36
CA MET A 7 -14.84 -16.66 -22.37
C MET A 7 -15.39 -16.20 -21.01
N GLU A 8 -16.18 -17.04 -20.34
CA GLU A 8 -16.68 -16.76 -18.98
C GLU A 8 -15.54 -16.64 -17.96
N GLU A 9 -14.55 -17.54 -18.02
CA GLU A 9 -13.36 -17.50 -17.15
C GLU A 9 -12.54 -16.22 -17.37
N GLN A 10 -12.37 -15.81 -18.63
CA GLN A 10 -11.69 -14.57 -18.97
C GLN A 10 -12.43 -13.33 -18.44
N LEU A 11 -13.76 -13.27 -18.59
CA LEU A 11 -14.57 -12.17 -18.07
C LEU A 11 -14.46 -12.03 -16.55
N VAL A 12 -14.53 -13.15 -15.83
CA VAL A 12 -14.40 -13.18 -14.36
C VAL A 12 -12.99 -12.74 -13.94
N SER A 13 -11.96 -13.18 -14.65
CA SER A 13 -10.57 -12.75 -14.41
C SER A 13 -10.42 -11.23 -14.53
N GLU A 14 -10.99 -10.62 -15.57
CA GLU A 14 -10.96 -9.17 -15.75
C GLU A 14 -11.72 -8.42 -14.63
N ARG A 15 -12.88 -8.92 -14.20
CA ARG A 15 -13.61 -8.34 -13.06
C ARG A 15 -12.81 -8.43 -11.77
N ILE A 16 -12.14 -9.56 -11.51
CA ILE A 16 -11.24 -9.72 -10.36
C ILE A 16 -10.08 -8.71 -10.41
N LYS A 17 -9.44 -8.52 -11.57
CA LYS A 17 -8.38 -7.49 -11.72
C LYS A 17 -8.90 -6.09 -11.42
N GLN A 18 -10.10 -5.75 -11.89
CA GLN A 18 -10.72 -4.46 -11.59
C GLN A 18 -10.94 -4.27 -10.09
N LYS A 19 -11.39 -5.29 -9.36
CA LYS A 19 -11.56 -5.24 -7.89
C LYS A 19 -10.23 -5.03 -7.16
N LEU A 20 -9.16 -5.71 -7.59
CA LEU A 20 -7.82 -5.50 -7.03
C LEU A 20 -7.30 -4.08 -7.29
N ASN A 21 -7.57 -3.52 -8.47
CA ASN A 21 -7.22 -2.14 -8.78
C ASN A 21 -7.96 -1.13 -7.89
N GLN A 22 -9.21 -1.41 -7.49
CA GLN A 22 -9.93 -0.56 -6.54
C GLN A 22 -9.25 -0.51 -5.17
N VAL A 23 -8.69 -1.63 -4.69
CA VAL A 23 -7.90 -1.64 -3.46
C VAL A 23 -6.67 -0.75 -3.59
N ASN A 24 -5.96 -0.81 -4.73
CA ASN A 24 -4.80 0.03 -4.98
C ASN A 24 -5.16 1.54 -5.00
N LEU A 25 -6.27 1.91 -5.64
CA LEU A 25 -6.76 3.28 -5.68
C LEU A 25 -7.18 3.78 -4.28
N ALA A 26 -7.87 2.94 -3.52
CA ALA A 26 -8.24 3.25 -2.14
C ALA A 26 -6.99 3.44 -1.26
N ALA A 27 -5.98 2.58 -1.42
CA ALA A 27 -4.72 2.69 -0.67
C ALA A 27 -4.01 4.00 -0.99
N GLN A 28 -3.90 4.38 -2.27
CA GLN A 28 -3.34 5.67 -2.67
C GLN A 28 -4.10 6.85 -2.08
N THR A 29 -5.43 6.79 -2.10
CA THR A 29 -6.29 7.85 -1.55
C THR A 29 -6.08 8.03 -0.05
N HIS A 30 -6.15 6.94 0.73
CA HIS A 30 -6.00 7.00 2.19
C HIS A 30 -4.58 7.36 2.63
N LEU A 31 -3.56 6.96 1.86
CA LEU A 31 -2.16 7.19 2.20
C LEU A 31 -1.59 8.46 1.57
N SER A 32 -2.34 9.15 0.73
CA SER A 32 -1.91 10.41 0.11
C SER A 32 -1.40 11.44 1.14
N PRO A 33 -2.04 11.66 2.31
CA PRO A 33 -1.51 12.60 3.31
C PRO A 33 -0.18 12.15 3.93
N VAL A 34 0.02 10.84 4.07
CA VAL A 34 1.28 10.26 4.57
C VAL A 34 2.38 10.44 3.52
N GLN A 35 2.09 10.16 2.26
CA GLN A 35 3.02 10.36 1.15
C GLN A 35 3.38 11.84 0.98
N ASP A 36 2.41 12.74 1.09
CA ASP A 36 2.64 14.19 1.06
C ASP A 36 3.61 14.60 2.17
N HIS A 37 3.36 14.17 3.41
CA HIS A 37 4.24 14.50 4.52
C HIS A 37 5.68 14.03 4.29
N VAL A 38 5.87 12.80 3.80
CA VAL A 38 7.20 12.29 3.47
C VAL A 38 7.84 13.10 2.35
N ASN A 39 7.12 13.30 1.24
CA ASN A 39 7.65 13.90 0.02
C ASN A 39 7.82 15.42 0.07
N PHE A 40 7.01 16.12 0.85
CA PHE A 40 7.09 17.58 0.96
C PHE A 40 7.66 18.03 2.30
N THR A 41 7.19 17.49 3.42
CA THR A 41 7.64 17.98 4.73
C THR A 41 9.03 17.44 5.07
N LEU A 42 9.22 16.13 5.06
CA LEU A 42 10.49 15.51 5.45
C LEU A 42 11.58 15.76 4.39
N GLN A 43 11.27 15.61 3.10
CA GLN A 43 12.27 15.89 2.05
C GLN A 43 12.71 17.36 2.05
N ARG A 44 11.80 18.32 2.23
CA ARG A 44 12.18 19.73 2.35
C ARG A 44 13.12 19.98 3.53
N ALA A 45 12.81 19.38 4.69
CA ALA A 45 13.67 19.47 5.86
C ALA A 45 15.05 18.85 5.61
N TYR A 46 15.10 17.70 4.93
CA TYR A 46 16.34 17.06 4.49
C TYR A 46 17.17 18.00 3.61
N PHE A 47 16.60 18.55 2.53
CA PHE A 47 17.34 19.42 1.62
C PHE A 47 17.85 20.69 2.31
N LYS A 48 17.04 21.29 3.20
CA LYS A 48 17.46 22.45 3.99
C LYS A 48 18.64 22.09 4.91
N CYS A 49 18.53 20.98 5.66
CA CYS A 49 19.60 20.49 6.53
C CYS A 49 20.88 20.19 5.76
N ALA A 50 20.75 19.49 4.62
CA ALA A 50 21.88 19.15 3.76
C ALA A 50 22.58 20.39 3.20
N TYR A 51 21.83 21.42 2.80
CA TYR A 51 22.39 22.71 2.39
C TYR A 51 23.23 23.35 3.49
N GLU A 52 22.73 23.36 4.73
CA GLU A 52 23.43 23.90 5.91
C GLU A 52 24.69 23.10 6.28
N CYS A 53 24.85 21.87 5.80
CA CYS A 53 26.06 21.08 6.01
C CYS A 53 27.29 21.60 5.25
N PHE A 54 27.13 22.31 4.13
CA PHE A 54 28.23 22.77 3.27
C PHE A 54 28.92 24.02 3.82
N ASP A 55 29.77 23.82 4.82
CA ASP A 55 30.56 24.86 5.48
C ASP A 55 32.06 24.69 5.18
N ARG A 56 32.73 25.78 4.78
CA ARG A 56 34.19 25.79 4.50
C ARG A 56 35.05 25.46 5.72
N ARG A 57 34.49 25.55 6.93
CA ARG A 57 35.17 25.20 8.18
C ARG A 57 35.18 23.68 8.45
N ARG A 58 34.38 22.91 7.71
CA ARG A 58 34.26 21.45 7.86
C ARG A 58 35.10 20.73 6.81
N SER A 59 35.66 19.60 7.20
CA SER A 59 36.25 18.63 6.29
C SER A 59 35.18 17.94 5.44
N GLN A 60 35.60 17.30 4.34
CA GLN A 60 34.70 16.55 3.48
C GLN A 60 33.97 15.41 4.23
N GLN A 61 34.65 14.73 5.15
CA GLN A 61 34.04 13.66 5.94
C GLN A 61 32.95 14.18 6.88
N GLU A 62 33.18 15.33 7.52
CA GLU A 62 32.19 15.96 8.39
C GLU A 62 30.96 16.42 7.61
N ILE A 63 31.15 16.92 6.38
CA ILE A 63 30.04 17.26 5.47
C ILE A 63 29.24 16.01 5.11
N SER A 64 29.91 14.91 4.70
CA SER A 64 29.25 13.65 4.36
C SER A 64 28.45 13.08 5.53
N ASN A 65 29.03 13.00 6.72
CA ASN A 65 28.35 12.52 7.93
C ASN A 65 27.14 13.41 8.29
N CYS A 66 27.27 14.73 8.12
CA CYS A 66 26.16 15.67 8.36
C CYS A 66 25.00 15.41 7.40
N VAL A 67 25.26 15.27 6.09
CA VAL A 67 24.23 15.00 5.08
C VAL A 67 23.56 13.64 5.31
N GLU A 68 24.32 12.62 5.68
CA GLU A 68 23.78 11.31 6.03
C GLU A 68 22.82 11.41 7.21
N ASN A 69 23.20 12.13 8.28
CA ASN A 69 22.33 12.37 9.42
C ASN A 69 21.05 13.14 9.06
N CYS A 70 21.13 14.11 8.12
CA CYS A 70 19.96 14.82 7.62
C CYS A 70 18.97 13.89 6.90
N SER A 71 19.44 12.79 6.29
CA SER A 71 18.61 11.87 5.52
C SER A 71 17.81 10.89 6.40
N VAL A 72 18.28 10.63 7.63
CA VAL A 72 17.72 9.62 8.55
C VAL A 72 16.20 9.75 8.72
N PRO A 73 15.61 10.94 8.93
CA PRO A 73 14.16 11.06 9.09
C PRO A 73 13.38 10.63 7.84
N VAL A 74 13.85 11.01 6.64
CA VAL A 74 13.21 10.66 5.36
C VAL A 74 13.28 9.15 5.13
N VAL A 75 14.47 8.58 5.26
CA VAL A 75 14.70 7.14 5.05
C VAL A 75 13.89 6.30 6.04
N THR A 76 13.88 6.69 7.31
CA THR A 76 13.11 6.00 8.36
C THR A 76 11.61 6.06 8.05
N ALA A 77 11.10 7.21 7.60
CA ALA A 77 9.69 7.35 7.26
C ALA A 77 9.30 6.51 6.04
N GLN A 78 10.12 6.50 4.99
CA GLN A 78 9.92 5.68 3.80
C GLN A 78 9.87 4.19 4.16
N GLN A 79 10.84 3.70 4.94
CA GLN A 79 10.89 2.30 5.38
C GLN A 79 9.65 1.89 6.18
N ARG A 80 9.11 2.78 7.03
CA ARG A 80 7.87 2.51 7.78
C ARG A 80 6.67 2.39 6.86
N VAL A 81 6.52 3.32 5.91
CA VAL A 81 5.43 3.26 4.91
C VAL A 81 5.51 1.98 4.08
N GLU A 82 6.69 1.65 3.57
CA GLU A 82 6.93 0.42 2.81
C GLU A 82 6.62 -0.84 3.63
N GLY A 83 7.06 -0.89 4.90
CA GLY A 83 6.83 -2.02 5.79
C GLY A 83 5.36 -2.25 6.10
N GLU A 84 4.61 -1.19 6.40
CA GLU A 84 3.16 -1.28 6.64
C GLU A 84 2.40 -1.65 5.36
N MET A 85 2.82 -1.13 4.20
CA MET A 85 2.24 -1.51 2.91
C MET A 85 2.52 -2.95 2.52
N ALA A 86 3.72 -3.46 2.79
CA ALA A 86 4.04 -4.87 2.55
C ALA A 86 3.15 -5.78 3.40
N ARG A 87 2.93 -5.45 4.68
CA ARG A 87 2.02 -6.20 5.57
C ARG A 87 0.57 -6.17 5.08
N PHE A 88 0.11 -5.02 4.60
CA PHE A 88 -1.22 -4.88 4.00
C PHE A 88 -1.37 -5.77 2.76
N GLN A 89 -0.41 -5.71 1.83
CA GLN A 89 -0.40 -6.52 0.60
C GLN A 89 -0.34 -8.02 0.91
N GLU A 90 0.46 -8.43 1.89
CA GLU A 90 0.58 -9.82 2.31
C GLU A 90 -0.75 -10.36 2.88
N ARG A 91 -1.47 -9.56 3.68
CA ARG A 91 -2.81 -9.92 4.18
C ARG A 91 -3.82 -10.09 3.05
N LEU A 92 -3.85 -9.16 2.09
CA LEU A 92 -4.71 -9.28 0.91
C LEU A 92 -4.35 -10.52 0.09
N SER A 93 -3.06 -10.75 -0.19
CA SER A 93 -2.58 -11.91 -0.95
C SER A 93 -3.01 -13.23 -0.30
N ARG A 94 -2.93 -13.33 1.04
CA ARG A 94 -3.42 -14.50 1.77
C ARG A 94 -4.92 -14.68 1.64
N ALA A 95 -5.70 -13.61 1.73
CA ALA A 95 -7.15 -13.68 1.57
C ALA A 95 -7.54 -14.18 0.16
N LEU A 96 -6.81 -13.72 -0.87
CA LEU A 96 -7.01 -14.17 -2.25
C LEU A 96 -6.63 -15.65 -2.43
N MET A 97 -5.56 -16.14 -1.80
CA MET A 97 -5.21 -17.56 -1.80
C MET A 97 -6.33 -18.41 -1.19
N VAL A 98 -6.93 -17.96 -0.09
CA VAL A 98 -8.09 -18.66 0.52
C VAL A 98 -9.28 -18.71 -0.45
N CYS A 99 -9.53 -17.66 -1.23
CA CYS A 99 -10.57 -17.67 -2.25
C CYS A 99 -10.26 -18.67 -3.38
N GLN A 100 -9.01 -18.75 -3.81
CA GLN A 100 -8.56 -19.71 -4.80
C GLN A 100 -8.72 -21.15 -4.30
N ASP A 101 -8.31 -21.45 -3.07
CA ASP A 101 -8.45 -22.78 -2.47
C ASP A 101 -9.92 -23.22 -2.39
N LYS A 102 -10.82 -22.30 -1.98
CA LYS A 102 -12.27 -22.55 -1.96
C LYS A 102 -12.81 -22.85 -3.35
N HIS A 103 -12.36 -22.12 -4.36
CA HIS A 103 -12.75 -22.36 -5.76
C HIS A 103 -12.30 -23.73 -6.24
N ASP A 104 -11.06 -24.12 -5.96
CA ASP A 104 -10.50 -25.39 -6.42
C ASP A 104 -11.16 -26.59 -5.75
N VAL A 105 -11.47 -26.50 -4.45
CA VAL A 105 -12.29 -27.50 -3.74
C VAL A 105 -13.70 -27.61 -4.35
N ALA A 106 -14.35 -26.48 -4.66
CA ALA A 106 -15.67 -26.48 -5.28
C ALA A 106 -15.65 -27.11 -6.69
N LYS A 107 -14.61 -26.83 -7.48
CA LYS A 107 -14.39 -27.41 -8.81
C LYS A 107 -14.17 -28.93 -8.74
N GLN A 108 -13.37 -29.42 -7.80
CA GLN A 108 -13.17 -30.86 -7.57
C GLN A 108 -14.48 -31.57 -7.21
N ARG A 109 -15.35 -30.91 -6.43
CA ARG A 109 -16.68 -31.42 -6.07
C ARG A 109 -17.72 -31.30 -7.19
N LYS A 110 -17.34 -30.83 -8.38
CA LYS A 110 -18.25 -30.55 -9.52
C LYS A 110 -19.42 -29.64 -9.13
N ALA A 111 -19.18 -28.70 -8.21
CA ALA A 111 -20.17 -27.69 -7.86
C ALA A 111 -20.45 -26.79 -9.07
N THR A 112 -21.65 -26.23 -9.15
CA THR A 112 -22.02 -25.23 -10.15
C THR A 112 -21.61 -23.82 -9.66
N ASN A 113 -21.52 -22.86 -10.58
CA ASN A 113 -21.26 -21.44 -10.29
C ASN A 113 -19.94 -21.15 -9.54
N THR A 114 -18.92 -22.01 -9.70
CA THR A 114 -17.64 -21.86 -8.97
C THR A 114 -16.96 -20.52 -9.26
N LEU A 115 -17.00 -20.03 -10.50
CA LEU A 115 -16.42 -18.75 -10.90
C LEU A 115 -17.11 -17.55 -10.24
N ASN A 116 -18.45 -17.57 -10.15
CA ASN A 116 -19.20 -16.51 -9.46
C ASN A 116 -18.89 -16.51 -7.95
N ASN A 117 -18.76 -17.70 -7.34
CA ASN A 117 -18.39 -17.81 -5.93
C ASN A 117 -16.96 -17.32 -5.66
N LEU A 118 -16.03 -17.58 -6.59
CA LEU A 118 -14.67 -17.03 -6.54
C LEU A 118 -14.71 -15.51 -6.60
N GLU A 119 -15.46 -14.94 -7.55
CA GLU A 119 -15.60 -13.50 -7.68
C GLU A 119 -16.19 -12.85 -6.41
N SER A 120 -17.25 -13.43 -5.83
CA SER A 120 -17.83 -12.94 -4.57
C SER A 120 -16.85 -13.02 -3.40
N CYS A 121 -16.08 -14.11 -3.29
CA CYS A 121 -15.04 -14.21 -2.26
C CYS A 121 -13.96 -13.13 -2.42
N VAL A 122 -13.52 -12.87 -3.64
CA VAL A 122 -12.56 -11.79 -3.93
C VAL A 122 -13.16 -10.42 -3.60
N GLU A 123 -14.43 -10.17 -3.93
CA GLU A 123 -15.13 -8.95 -3.57
C GLU A 123 -15.11 -8.74 -2.04
N GLU A 124 -15.49 -9.74 -1.26
CA GLU A 124 -15.45 -9.67 0.20
C GLU A 124 -14.03 -9.38 0.73
N ALA A 125 -13.01 -10.09 0.21
CA ALA A 125 -11.62 -9.89 0.61
C ALA A 125 -11.10 -8.48 0.30
N THR A 126 -11.45 -7.95 -0.87
CA THR A 126 -11.06 -6.59 -1.30
C THR A 126 -11.78 -5.52 -0.49
N GLN A 127 -13.09 -5.66 -0.24
CA GLN A 127 -13.86 -4.75 0.61
C GLN A 127 -13.32 -4.73 2.04
N GLU A 128 -13.02 -5.89 2.61
CA GLU A 128 -12.45 -5.96 3.96
C GLU A 128 -11.08 -5.29 4.01
N SER A 129 -10.23 -5.53 3.01
CA SER A 129 -8.94 -4.85 2.90
C SER A 129 -9.11 -3.33 2.83
N ILE A 130 -10.05 -2.82 2.03
CA ILE A 130 -10.35 -1.39 1.92
C ILE A 130 -10.76 -0.80 3.28
N LYS A 131 -11.61 -1.49 4.05
CA LYS A 131 -12.03 -1.04 5.38
C LYS A 131 -10.88 -0.89 6.38
N THR A 132 -9.77 -1.60 6.19
CA THR A 132 -8.58 -1.49 7.06
C THR A 132 -7.65 -0.33 6.70
N LEU A 133 -7.75 0.23 5.49
CA LEU A 133 -6.87 1.30 5.01
C LEU A 133 -6.92 2.59 5.85
N PRO A 134 -8.08 3.07 6.34
CA PRO A 134 -8.11 4.21 7.24
C PRO A 134 -7.29 3.98 8.51
N HIS A 135 -7.38 2.78 9.10
CA HIS A 135 -6.61 2.44 10.29
C HIS A 135 -5.10 2.39 10.00
N LEU A 136 -4.71 1.79 8.87
CA LEU A 136 -3.32 1.79 8.40
C LEU A 136 -2.76 3.21 8.25
N ALA A 137 -3.54 4.10 7.65
CA ALA A 137 -3.17 5.50 7.49
C ALA A 137 -2.98 6.20 8.85
N GLU A 138 -3.87 5.98 9.81
CA GLU A 138 -3.74 6.54 11.17
C GLU A 138 -2.53 5.97 11.93
N THR A 139 -2.25 4.67 11.81
CA THR A 139 -1.03 4.07 12.36
C THR A 139 0.22 4.72 11.80
N LEU A 140 0.27 4.93 10.48
CA LEU A 140 1.39 5.60 9.83
C LEU A 140 1.52 7.05 10.26
N LYS A 141 0.43 7.82 10.28
CA LYS A 141 0.42 9.21 10.77
C LYS A 141 0.95 9.32 12.20
N ALA A 142 0.47 8.46 13.11
CA ALA A 142 0.95 8.42 14.49
C ALA A 142 2.45 8.09 14.55
N SER A 143 2.90 7.09 13.79
CA SER A 143 4.30 6.67 13.77
C SER A 143 5.26 7.73 13.22
N LEU A 144 4.75 8.62 12.37
CA LEU A 144 5.49 9.73 11.74
C LEU A 144 5.24 11.07 12.45
N SER A 145 4.50 11.07 13.56
CA SER A 145 4.13 12.30 14.30
C SER A 145 3.46 13.37 13.42
N ILE A 146 2.64 12.93 12.47
CA ILE A 146 1.79 13.82 11.66
C ILE A 146 0.64 14.27 12.56
N ASN A 147 0.78 15.44 13.19
CA ASN A 147 -0.30 16.03 13.97
C ASN A 147 -1.48 16.34 13.05
N SER A 148 -2.68 15.85 13.40
CA SER A 148 -3.95 16.17 12.76
C SER A 148 -4.37 17.61 13.07
N SER A 149 -3.62 18.58 12.55
CA SER A 149 -3.92 20.01 12.70
C SER A 149 -3.86 20.72 11.36
N VAL A 150 -4.54 20.19 10.34
CA VAL A 150 -5.00 20.97 9.19
C VAL A 150 -6.28 20.32 8.65
N SER A 151 -7.43 20.80 9.11
CA SER A 151 -8.68 20.94 8.33
C SER A 151 -9.80 21.39 9.27
N ASN A 152 -9.96 22.70 9.35
CA ASN A 152 -11.27 23.37 9.43
C ASN A 152 -10.98 24.81 9.00
N ASN A 153 -11.24 25.07 7.72
CA ASN A 153 -11.56 26.42 7.26
C ASN A 153 -12.92 26.81 7.83
#